data_AF-A0A7Y3BD31-F1
#
_entry.id   AF-A0A7Y3BD31-F1
#
_cell.length_a   1.000
_cell.length_b   1.000
_cell.length_c   1.000
_cell.angle_alpha   90.00
_cell.angle_beta   90.00
_cell.angle_gamma   90.00
#
_symmetry.space_group_name_H-M   'P 1'
#
loop_
_entity.id
_entity.type
_entity.pdbx_description
1 polymer ?
#
loop_
_entity_poly.entity_id
_entity_poly.type
_entity_poly.pdbx_seq_one_letter_code
_entity_poly.pdbx_strand_id
1 'polypeptide(L)' 'YFSAGGDMDMCIALRTAVLKDETLYVQAGGGVVWDSDPEAEYEETVNKSRAIRKAAEDAGRFERGGNR' A
#
# COMPACT_ATOMS: atom_id res chain seq x y z
N TYR A 1 -5.16 14.70 -10.32
CA TYR A 1 -4.81 16.08 -9.98
C TYR A 1 -5.91 17.00 -10.47
N PHE A 2 -5.89 18.29 -10.10
CA PHE A 2 -6.73 19.33 -10.70
C PHE A 2 -5.92 20.10 -11.74
N SER A 3 -6.47 20.31 -12.94
CA SER A 3 -5.85 21.10 -14.01
C SER A 3 -6.39 22.55 -14.01
N ALA A 4 -5.59 23.50 -14.50
CA ALA A 4 -6.05 24.89 -14.69
C ALA A 4 -7.19 25.01 -15.74
N GLY A 5 -7.38 23.96 -16.57
CA GLY A 5 -8.47 23.85 -17.53
C GLY A 5 -9.76 23.28 -16.96
N GLY A 6 -9.79 22.91 -15.67
CA GLY A 6 -10.98 22.39 -14.98
C GLY A 6 -11.07 20.86 -14.91
N ASP A 7 -10.10 20.13 -15.46
CA ASP A 7 -10.07 18.66 -15.35
C ASP A 7 -9.68 18.21 -13.95
N MET A 8 -10.24 17.08 -13.52
CA MET A 8 -9.91 16.44 -12.26
C MET A 8 -9.76 14.94 -12.43
N ASP A 9 -8.72 14.37 -11.81
CA ASP A 9 -8.56 12.93 -11.63
C ASP A 9 -8.10 12.62 -10.20
N MET A 10 -8.67 11.64 -9.52
CA MET A 10 -8.25 11.27 -8.17
C MET A 10 -8.39 9.77 -7.96
N CYS A 11 -7.36 9.19 -7.35
CA CYS A 11 -7.40 7.83 -6.84
C CYS A 11 -7.63 7.84 -5.33
N ILE A 12 -8.37 6.86 -4.83
CA ILE A 12 -8.38 6.57 -3.39
C ILE A 12 -6.99 6.09 -3.00
N ALA A 13 -6.42 6.64 -1.92
CA ALA A 13 -5.09 6.29 -1.41
C ALA A 13 -5.06 4.91 -0.71
N LEU A 14 -5.51 3.87 -1.41
CA LEU A 14 -5.40 2.47 -0.99
C LEU A 14 -4.20 1.82 -1.67
N ARG A 15 -3.69 0.73 -1.09
CA ARG A 15 -2.45 0.07 -1.54
C ARG A 15 -1.29 1.07 -1.77
N THR A 16 -1.23 2.09 -0.93
CA THR A 16 -0.24 3.17 -0.99
C THR A 16 0.70 3.05 0.21
N ALA A 17 1.95 3.48 0.04
CA ALA A 17 2.95 3.54 1.09
C ALA A 17 3.44 4.98 1.27
N VAL A 18 3.75 5.37 2.51
CA VAL A 18 4.39 6.66 2.80
C VAL A 18 5.77 6.39 3.38
N LEU A 19 6.82 6.90 2.74
CA LEU A 19 8.19 6.84 3.26
C LEU A 19 8.49 8.16 3.99
N LYS A 20 8.83 8.07 5.28
CA LYS A 20 9.19 9.23 6.10
C LYS A 20 10.24 8.80 7.11
N ASP A 21 11.32 9.57 7.24
CA ASP A 21 12.41 9.30 8.19
C ASP A 21 12.92 7.84 8.07
N GLU A 22 13.20 7.41 6.84
CA GLU A 22 13.63 6.04 6.49
C GLU A 22 12.65 4.92 6.88
N THR A 23 11.44 5.27 7.32
CA THR A 23 10.40 4.33 7.72
C THR A 23 9.29 4.26 6.68
N LEU A 24 9.00 3.05 6.19
CA LEU A 24 7.91 2.79 5.26
C LEU A 24 6.62 2.47 6.01
N TYR A 25 5.65 3.38 5.96
CA TYR A 25 4.32 3.22 6.54
C TYR A 25 3.35 2.64 5.50
N VAL A 26 2.68 1.55 5.87
CA VAL A 26 1.68 0.87 5.04
C VAL A 26 0.39 0.73 5.84
N GLN A 27 -0.70 1.24 5.28
CA GLN A 27 -2.04 1.09 5.87
C GLN A 27 -2.86 0.12 5.02
N ALA A 28 -3.54 -0.81 5.70
CA ALA A 28 -4.53 -1.69 5.13
C ALA A 28 -5.71 -1.85 6.09
N GLY A 29 -6.84 -2.29 5.57
CA GLY A 29 -8.04 -2.57 6.34
C GLY A 29 -9.09 -3.30 5.50
N GLY A 30 -10.22 -3.60 6.12
CA GLY A 30 -11.38 -4.27 5.52
C GLY A 30 -12.69 -3.57 5.89
N GLY A 31 -13.77 -3.93 5.21
CA GLY A 31 -15.11 -3.49 5.57
C GLY A 31 -15.76 -4.56 6.43
N VAL A 32 -16.11 -4.22 7.68
CA VAL A 32 -16.75 -5.16 8.61
C VAL A 32 -18.27 -5.15 8.38
N VAL A 33 -18.85 -6.33 8.23
CA VAL A 33 -20.29 -6.56 8.13
C VAL A 33 -20.79 -7.40 9.31
N TRP A 34 -22.10 -7.62 9.40
CA TRP A 34 -22.74 -8.28 10.55
C TRP A 34 -22.19 -9.69 10.84
N ASP A 35 -21.87 -10.41 9.79
CA ASP A 35 -21.40 -11.80 9.80
C ASP A 35 -19.87 -11.92 9.60
N SER A 36 -19.13 -10.80 9.64
CA SER A 36 -17.67 -10.82 9.56
C SER A 36 -17.05 -11.63 10.70
N ASP A 37 -16.08 -12.46 10.36
CA ASP A 37 -15.23 -13.15 11.32
C ASP A 37 -13.97 -12.31 11.62
N PRO A 38 -13.68 -11.97 12.89
CA PRO A 38 -12.55 -11.11 13.24
C PRO A 38 -11.18 -11.62 12.76
N GLU A 39 -10.98 -12.95 12.76
CA GLU A 39 -9.71 -13.54 12.35
C GLU A 39 -9.54 -13.44 10.83
N ALA A 40 -10.59 -13.75 10.07
CA ALA A 40 -10.59 -13.62 8.62
C ALA A 40 -10.34 -12.18 8.16
N GLU A 41 -10.97 -11.18 8.79
CA GLU A 41 -10.77 -9.76 8.47
C GLU A 41 -9.34 -9.27 8.79
N TYR A 42 -8.76 -9.81 9.87
CA TYR A 42 -7.36 -9.56 10.20
C TYR A 42 -6.43 -10.15 9.13
N GLU A 43 -6.63 -11.41 8.75
CA GLU A 43 -5.87 -12.05 7.68
C GLU A 43 -6.00 -11.29 6.35
N GLU A 44 -7.20 -10.82 6.01
CA GLU A 44 -7.45 -9.99 4.83
C GLU A 44 -6.63 -8.69 4.88
N THR A 45 -6.62 -8.01 6.02
CA THR A 45 -5.84 -6.78 6.24
C THR A 45 -4.34 -7.02 6.05
N VAL A 46 -3.83 -8.11 6.62
CA VAL A 46 -2.43 -8.53 6.44
C VAL A 46 -2.14 -8.82 4.97
N ASN A 47 -3.01 -9.58 4.29
CA ASN A 47 -2.86 -9.95 2.89
C ASN A 47 -2.86 -8.72 1.96
N LYS A 48 -3.73 -7.74 2.20
CA LYS A 48 -3.76 -6.48 1.44
C LYS A 48 -2.47 -5.67 1.61
N SER A 49 -1.91 -5.61 2.82
CA SER A 49 -0.65 -4.91 3.08
C SER A 49 0.57 -5.60 2.45
N ARG A 50 0.50 -6.93 2.26
CA ARG A 50 1.62 -7.77 1.82
C ARG A 50 2.16 -7.36 0.46
N ALA A 51 1.31 -6.92 -0.47
CA ALA A 51 1.72 -6.52 -1.81
C ALA A 51 2.78 -5.40 -1.80
N ILE A 52 2.55 -4.35 -0.99
CA ILE A 52 3.48 -3.23 -0.86
C ILE A 52 4.76 -3.66 -0.15
N ARG A 53 4.63 -4.42 0.96
CA ARG A 53 5.79 -4.91 1.71
C ARG A 53 6.71 -5.72 0.81
N LYS A 54 6.13 -6.62 0.02
CA LYS A 54 6.86 -7.44 -0.95
C LYS A 54 7.54 -6.58 -2.02
N ALA A 55 6.83 -5.59 -2.56
CA ALA A 55 7.42 -4.66 -3.53
C ALA A 55 8.61 -3.88 -2.96
N ALA A 56 8.55 -3.45 -1.69
CA ALA A 56 9.65 -2.77 -1.02
C ALA A 56 10.86 -3.70 -0.79
N GLU A 57 10.62 -4.95 -0.38
CA GLU A 57 11.68 -5.96 -0.26
C GLU A 57 12.38 -6.22 -1.60
N ASP A 58 11.61 -6.35 -2.67
CA ASP A 58 12.15 -6.59 -4.00
C ASP A 58 12.90 -5.37 -4.53
N ALA A 59 12.41 -4.14 -4.29
CA ALA A 59 13.10 -2.90 -4.60
C ALA A 59 14.50 -2.83 -3.98
N GLY A 60 14.64 -3.20 -2.70
CA GLY A 60 15.94 -3.24 -2.02
C GLY A 60 16.92 -4.26 -2.58
N ARG A 61 16.46 -5.26 -3.34
CA ARG A 61 17.36 -6.23 -4.02
C ARG A 61 18.01 -5.62 -5.25
N PHE A 62 17.35 -4.67 -5.92
CA PHE A 62 17.89 -4.02 -7.12
C PHE A 62 19.07 -3.10 -6.81
N GLU A 63 19.17 -2.54 -5.59
CA GLU A 63 20.37 -1.78 -5.18
C GLU A 63 21.63 -2.64 -5.11
N ARG A 64 21.52 -3.95 -4.82
CA ARG A 64 22.68 -4.85 -4.78
C ARG A 64 23.11 -5.34 -6.18
N GLY A 65 22.36 -5.01 -7.23
CA GLY A 65 22.50 -5.61 -8.57
C GLY A 65 22.79 -4.66 -9.74
N GLY A 66 22.91 -3.34 -9.55
CA GLY A 66 23.33 -2.41 -10.63
C GLY A 66 23.90 -1.11 -10.06
N ASN A 67 24.92 -0.45 -10.62
CA ASN A 67 25.71 -0.62 -11.84
C ASN A 67 27.22 -0.63 -11.48
N ARG A 68 27.92 -1.71 -11.83
CA ARG A 68 29.33 -1.69 -12.23
C ARG A 68 29.43 -2.43 -13.55
#